data_AF-A0A7U3UUZ3-F1
#
_entry.id   AF-A0A7U3UUZ3-F1
#
_cell.length_a   1.000
_cell.length_b   1.000
_cell.length_c   1.000
_cell.angle_alpha   90.00
_cell.angle_beta   90.00
_cell.angle_gamma   90.00
#
_symmetry.space_group_name_H-M   'P 1'
#
loop_
_entity.id
_entity.type
_entity.pdbx_description
1 polymer ?
#
loop_
_entity_poly.entity_id
_entity_poly.type
_entity_poly.pdbx_seq_one_letter_code
_entity_poly.pdbx_strand_id
1 'polypeptide(L)'
;MADLAMSAAPSSTPATPDELFVAAYTQYRKMVRFTIINRLVTSDYDLADDLTQNTFLRLYRYRTKLPTTRNVGGLLRVMARQSVCHYFRLMRNTREVPADTGHWAYSNRPLVPATGGTLAPVRDGYEGGSDPDMDEALRRIRTGRQMAVTA
;
A
#
# COMPACT_ATOMS: atom_id res chain seq x y z
N MET A 1 -23.12 -0.16 23.23
CA MET A 1 -23.92 -0.69 22.11
C MET A 1 -25.07 0.28 21.94
N ALA A 2 -24.97 1.23 21.03
CA ALA A 2 -26.04 2.20 20.78
C ALA A 2 -26.64 1.84 19.42
N ASP A 3 -27.86 1.33 19.47
CA ASP A 3 -28.69 1.08 18.29
C ASP A 3 -28.92 2.39 17.56
N LEU A 4 -28.86 2.35 16.23
CA LEU A 4 -29.33 3.41 15.33
C LEU A 4 -30.87 3.46 15.40
N ALA A 5 -31.43 3.83 16.56
CA ALA A 5 -32.87 3.93 16.76
C ALA A 5 -33.40 5.25 16.16
N MET A 6 -34.15 5.09 15.08
CA MET A 6 -34.83 6.14 14.31
C MET A 6 -35.87 6.91 15.14
N SER A 7 -36.02 8.19 14.81
CA SER A 7 -37.20 9.00 15.12
C SER A 7 -38.38 8.54 14.26
N ALA A 8 -39.54 8.32 14.90
CA ALA A 8 -40.73 7.74 14.28
C ALA A 8 -41.61 8.80 13.59
N ALA A 9 -41.77 8.66 12.27
CA ALA A 9 -42.85 9.23 11.45
C ALA A 9 -43.22 8.24 10.32
N PRO A 10 -44.47 8.23 9.81
CA PRO A 10 -45.11 7.04 9.23
C PRO A 10 -44.79 6.81 7.75
N SER A 11 -44.84 5.53 7.34
CA SER A 11 -44.54 4.95 6.00
C SER A 11 -43.04 4.87 5.66
N SER A 12 -42.27 4.11 6.44
CA SER A 12 -40.83 3.99 6.22
C SER A 12 -40.51 3.11 5.01
N THR A 13 -40.37 3.75 3.84
CA THR A 13 -39.50 3.21 2.77
C THR A 13 -38.16 2.81 3.42
N PRO A 14 -37.62 1.61 3.15
CA PRO A 14 -36.33 1.23 3.71
C PRO A 14 -35.28 2.27 3.32
N ALA A 15 -34.53 2.76 4.29
CA ALA A 15 -33.53 3.80 4.08
C ALA A 15 -32.60 3.43 2.91
N THR A 16 -32.38 4.38 2.00
CA THR A 16 -31.53 4.12 0.84
C THR A 16 -30.07 3.92 1.26
N PRO A 17 -29.23 3.19 0.49
CA PRO A 17 -27.81 3.05 0.81
C PRO A 17 -27.07 4.38 0.98
N ASP A 18 -27.50 5.43 0.26
CA ASP A 18 -26.93 6.76 0.37
C ASP A 18 -27.35 7.47 1.66
N GLU A 19 -28.61 7.33 2.09
CA GLU A 19 -29.08 7.83 3.41
C GLU A 19 -28.33 7.17 4.57
N LEU A 20 -28.13 5.84 4.50
CA LEU A 20 -27.35 5.10 5.49
C LEU A 20 -25.90 5.57 5.54
N PHE A 21 -25.32 5.90 4.39
CA PHE A 21 -23.98 6.50 4.34
C PHE A 21 -23.95 7.87 5.00
N VAL A 22 -24.90 8.77 4.70
CA VAL A 22 -24.98 10.11 5.30
C VAL A 22 -25.16 10.02 6.82
N ALA A 23 -26.00 9.11 7.29
CA ALA A 23 -26.18 8.84 8.72
C ALA A 23 -24.87 8.37 9.37
N ALA A 24 -24.18 7.41 8.75
CA ALA A 24 -22.90 6.90 9.25
C ALA A 24 -21.80 7.98 9.24
N TYR A 25 -21.73 8.82 8.19
CA TYR A 25 -20.79 9.94 8.12
C TYR A 25 -21.00 10.92 9.27
N THR A 26 -22.25 11.36 9.45
CA THR A 26 -22.61 12.34 10.47
C THR A 26 -22.33 11.82 11.88
N GLN A 27 -22.67 10.55 12.14
CA GLN A 27 -22.51 9.94 13.46
C GLN A 27 -21.04 9.65 13.80
N TYR A 28 -20.26 9.12 12.85
CA TYR A 28 -18.96 8.53 13.15
C TYR A 28 -17.75 9.37 12.74
N ARG A 29 -17.92 10.50 12.03
CA ARG A 29 -16.80 11.33 11.56
C ARG A 29 -15.78 11.66 12.66
N LYS A 30 -16.25 12.16 13.82
CA LYS A 30 -15.37 12.52 14.95
C LYS A 30 -14.62 11.29 15.50
N MET A 31 -15.31 10.16 15.63
CA MET A 31 -14.73 8.91 16.12
C MET A 31 -13.64 8.39 15.17
N VAL A 32 -13.88 8.42 13.85
CA VAL A 32 -12.90 7.99 12.84
C VAL A 32 -11.66 8.88 12.90
N ARG A 33 -11.86 10.21 12.89
CA ARG A 33 -10.75 11.17 12.98
C ARG A 33 -9.91 10.96 14.24
N PHE A 34 -10.55 10.80 15.40
CA PHE A 34 -9.85 10.54 16.67
C PHE A 34 -9.10 9.20 16.65
N THR A 35 -9.68 8.17 16.03
CA THR A 35 -9.02 6.87 15.87
C THR A 35 -7.75 6.97 15.02
N ILE A 36 -7.74 7.86 14.02
CA ILE A 36 -6.58 8.11 13.16
C ILE A 36 -5.53 8.91 13.90
N ILE A 37 -5.91 10.04 14.52
CA ILE A 37 -4.98 10.91 15.26
C ILE A 37 -4.21 10.11 16.33
N ASN A 38 -4.91 9.28 17.12
CA ASN A 38 -4.28 8.47 18.16
C ASN A 38 -3.29 7.40 17.65
N ARG A 39 -3.16 7.25 16.33
CA ARG A 39 -2.25 6.30 15.68
C ARG A 39 -1.15 6.97 14.87
N LEU A 40 -1.24 8.28 14.65
CA LEU A 40 -0.16 9.04 14.05
C LEU A 40 0.86 9.37 15.13
N VAL A 41 2.15 9.21 14.82
CA VAL A 41 3.25 9.50 15.74
C VAL A 41 3.35 11.00 15.98
N THR A 42 3.11 11.79 14.93
CA THR A 42 2.97 13.23 14.94
C THR A 42 1.49 13.58 14.87
N SER A 43 1.06 14.60 15.62
CA SER A 43 -0.31 15.14 15.51
C SER A 43 -0.48 15.98 14.24
N ASP A 44 -0.22 15.34 13.09
CA ASP A 44 -0.45 15.90 11.77
C ASP A 44 -1.95 15.87 11.49
N TYR A 45 -2.59 17.03 11.71
CA TYR A 45 -4.04 17.16 11.59
C TYR A 45 -4.50 17.11 10.13
N ASP A 46 -3.68 17.61 9.19
CA ASP A 46 -4.01 17.61 7.78
C ASP A 46 -4.00 16.17 7.24
N LEU A 47 -2.95 15.40 7.56
CA LEU A 47 -2.90 13.98 7.25
C LEU A 47 -4.06 13.20 7.90
N ALA A 48 -4.43 13.54 9.13
CA ALA A 48 -5.54 12.89 9.80
C ALA A 48 -6.88 13.15 9.07
N ASP A 49 -7.09 14.37 8.56
CA ASP A 49 -8.27 14.74 7.81
C ASP A 49 -8.30 14.04 6.43
N ASP A 50 -7.17 13.92 5.74
CA ASP A 50 -7.05 13.17 4.48
C ASP A 50 -7.34 11.67 4.66
N LEU A 51 -6.79 11.06 5.69
CA LEU A 51 -7.04 9.65 6.01
C LEU A 51 -8.50 9.42 6.45
N THR A 52 -9.11 10.41 7.09
CA THR A 52 -10.53 10.39 7.45
C THR A 52 -11.38 10.40 6.18
N GLN A 53 -11.10 11.30 5.24
CA GLN A 53 -11.78 11.36 3.95
C GLN A 53 -11.65 10.05 3.18
N ASN A 54 -10.44 9.51 3.05
CA ASN A 54 -10.18 8.23 2.39
C ASN A 54 -10.97 7.07 3.01
N THR A 55 -11.13 7.08 4.33
CA THR A 55 -11.90 6.06 5.05
C THR A 55 -13.40 6.13 4.68
N PHE A 56 -13.98 7.32 4.62
CA PHE A 56 -15.37 7.49 4.19
C PHE A 56 -15.57 7.26 2.69
N LEU A 57 -14.57 7.55 1.86
CA LEU A 57 -14.58 7.19 0.43
C LEU A 57 -14.65 5.66 0.25
N ARG A 58 -13.90 4.89 1.06
CA ARG A 58 -14.02 3.42 1.10
C ARG A 58 -15.40 2.97 1.60
N LEU A 59 -15.93 3.61 2.63
CA LEU A 59 -17.29 3.34 3.12
C LEU A 59 -18.34 3.58 2.04
N TYR A 60 -18.22 4.67 1.28
CA TYR A 60 -19.14 5.01 0.19
C TYR A 60 -19.12 3.95 -0.92
N ARG A 61 -17.94 3.41 -1.26
CA ARG A 61 -17.84 2.26 -2.18
C ARG A 61 -18.47 0.99 -1.60
N TYR A 62 -18.49 0.85 -0.29
CA TYR A 62 -19.10 -0.26 0.44
C TYR A 62 -20.60 -0.05 0.74
N ARG A 63 -21.19 1.10 0.37
CA ARG A 63 -22.52 1.52 0.86
C ARG A 63 -23.66 0.54 0.58
N THR A 64 -23.61 -0.19 -0.53
CA THR A 64 -24.61 -1.21 -0.90
C THR A 64 -24.68 -2.37 0.09
N LYS A 65 -23.63 -2.59 0.88
CA LYS A 65 -23.53 -3.65 1.91
C LYS A 65 -23.78 -3.13 3.33
N LEU A 66 -24.00 -1.83 3.51
CA LEU A 66 -24.31 -1.24 4.82
C LEU A 66 -25.60 -1.79 5.45
N PRO A 67 -26.70 -2.03 4.71
CA PRO A 67 -27.93 -2.55 5.32
C PRO A 67 -27.75 -3.89 6.07
N THR A 68 -26.81 -4.73 5.60
CA THR A 68 -26.51 -6.03 6.21
C THR A 68 -25.46 -5.92 7.33
N THR A 69 -24.85 -4.75 7.53
CA THR A 69 -23.72 -4.57 8.45
C THR A 69 -24.21 -4.34 9.88
N ARG A 70 -23.99 -5.34 10.76
CA ARG A 70 -24.41 -5.28 12.17
C ARG A 70 -23.69 -4.21 13.01
N ASN A 71 -22.45 -3.85 12.67
CA ASN A 71 -21.65 -2.90 13.46
C ASN A 71 -20.82 -1.97 12.58
N VAL A 72 -21.46 -0.88 12.11
CA VAL A 72 -20.84 0.13 11.25
C VAL A 72 -19.68 0.85 11.94
N GLY A 73 -19.81 1.18 13.23
CA GLY A 73 -18.74 1.83 13.98
C GLY A 73 -17.48 0.96 14.11
N GLY A 74 -17.65 -0.34 14.34
CA GLY A 74 -16.55 -1.31 14.34
C GLY A 74 -15.87 -1.43 12.98
N LEU A 75 -16.67 -1.55 11.91
CA LEU A 75 -16.18 -1.58 10.53
C LEU A 75 -15.35 -0.33 10.20
N LEU A 76 -15.84 0.85 10.56
CA LEU A 76 -15.14 2.11 10.34
C LEU A 76 -13.80 2.20 11.05
N ARG A 77 -13.70 1.68 12.29
CA ARG A 77 -12.40 1.60 12.99
C ARG A 77 -11.42 0.68 12.27
N VAL A 78 -11.89 -0.43 11.71
CA VAL A 78 -11.04 -1.34 10.92
C VAL A 78 -10.56 -0.65 9.65
N MET A 79 -11.48 -0.01 8.90
CA MET A 79 -11.14 0.73 7.69
C MET A 79 -10.13 1.86 7.98
N ALA A 80 -10.34 2.63 9.06
CA ALA A 80 -9.44 3.69 9.48
C ALA A 80 -8.02 3.16 9.79
N ARG A 81 -7.93 2.06 10.55
CA ARG A 81 -6.65 1.39 10.84
C ARG A 81 -5.94 0.95 9.55
N GLN A 82 -6.69 0.37 8.61
CA GLN A 82 -6.14 -0.05 7.33
C GLN A 82 -5.68 1.14 6.48
N SER A 83 -6.37 2.28 6.51
CA SER A 83 -5.94 3.52 5.85
C SER A 83 -4.59 3.99 6.41
N VAL A 84 -4.45 4.04 7.73
CA VAL A 84 -3.19 4.43 8.40
C VAL A 84 -2.05 3.46 8.05
N CYS A 85 -2.29 2.14 8.15
CA CYS A 85 -1.28 1.14 7.80
C CYS A 85 -0.87 1.24 6.33
N HIS A 86 -1.81 1.51 5.43
CA HIS A 86 -1.52 1.66 4.01
C HIS A 86 -0.63 2.89 3.76
N TYR A 87 -0.96 4.03 4.40
CA TYR A 87 -0.14 5.23 4.34
C TYR A 87 1.30 4.98 4.78
N PHE A 88 1.50 4.35 5.95
CA PHE A 88 2.86 4.03 6.43
C PHE A 88 3.60 3.04 5.51
N ARG A 89 2.89 2.11 4.88
CA ARG A 89 3.50 1.19 3.89
C ARG A 89 3.96 1.93 2.65
N LEU A 90 3.18 2.89 2.15
CA LEU A 90 3.56 3.71 1.00
C LEU A 90 4.75 4.62 1.34
N MET A 91 4.72 5.28 2.49
CA MET A 91 5.81 6.15 2.94
C MET A 91 7.14 5.38 3.08
N ARG A 92 7.08 4.14 3.59
CA ARG A 92 8.24 3.24 3.68
C ARG A 92 8.74 2.72 2.33
N ASN A 93 7.85 2.60 1.35
CA ASN A 93 8.16 2.08 0.01
C ASN A 93 8.54 3.20 -0.98
N THR A 94 9.27 4.21 -0.53
CA THR A 94 9.79 5.31 -1.39
C THR A 94 10.82 4.83 -2.42
N ARG A 95 11.29 3.58 -2.33
CA ARG A 95 12.00 2.87 -3.41
C ARG A 95 11.06 1.86 -4.04
N GLU A 96 10.38 2.26 -5.10
CA GLU A 96 9.86 1.29 -6.07
C GLU A 96 11.08 0.61 -6.70
N VAL A 97 11.32 -0.65 -6.31
CA VAL A 97 12.29 -1.50 -7.01
C VAL A 97 11.53 -2.06 -8.21
N PRO A 98 11.95 -1.80 -9.46
CA PRO A 98 11.32 -2.40 -10.62
C PRO A 98 11.35 -3.93 -10.45
N ALA A 99 10.19 -4.57 -10.44
CA ALA A 99 10.10 -6.03 -10.37
C ALA A 99 10.67 -6.69 -11.63
N ASP A 100 10.79 -5.93 -12.72
CA ASP A 100 11.46 -6.32 -13.96
C ASP A 100 12.71 -5.45 -14.17
N THR A 101 13.84 -5.92 -13.65
CA THR A 101 15.16 -5.31 -13.89
C THR A 101 15.99 -6.08 -14.92
N GLY A 102 15.45 -7.11 -15.59
CA GLY A 102 16.34 -8.09 -16.24
C GLY A 102 15.85 -8.87 -17.45
N HIS A 103 14.61 -8.75 -17.92
CA HIS A 103 14.16 -9.60 -19.04
C HIS A 103 14.08 -8.94 -20.41
N TRP A 104 14.12 -7.60 -20.49
CA TRP A 104 14.16 -6.90 -21.78
C TRP A 104 15.52 -6.96 -22.49
N ALA A 105 16.62 -7.22 -21.77
CA ALA A 105 17.96 -7.31 -22.37
C ALA A 105 18.17 -8.55 -23.27
N TYR A 106 17.23 -9.51 -23.22
CA TYR A 106 17.27 -10.75 -23.99
C TYR A 106 16.21 -10.83 -25.10
N SER A 107 15.20 -9.95 -25.11
CA SER A 107 14.07 -10.05 -26.07
C SER A 107 14.43 -9.64 -27.50
N ASN A 108 15.51 -8.88 -27.70
CA ASN A 108 15.94 -8.39 -29.02
C ASN A 108 17.29 -8.97 -29.50
N ARG A 109 17.80 -10.04 -28.87
CA ARG A 109 19.07 -10.63 -29.32
C ARG A 109 18.82 -11.59 -30.48
N PRO A 110 19.60 -11.49 -31.58
CA PRO A 110 19.58 -12.53 -32.59
C PRO A 110 19.96 -13.87 -31.95
N LEU A 111 19.21 -14.92 -32.29
CA LEU A 111 19.41 -16.29 -31.80
C LEU A 111 20.09 -17.12 -32.89
N VAL A 112 21.02 -17.98 -32.50
CA VAL A 112 21.72 -18.95 -33.37
C VAL A 112 21.45 -20.35 -32.85
N PRO A 113 21.27 -21.35 -33.73
CA PRO A 113 21.15 -22.74 -33.31
C PRO A 113 22.42 -23.22 -32.57
N ALA A 114 22.22 -23.74 -31.36
CA ALA A 114 23.26 -24.40 -30.56
C ALA A 114 23.21 -25.92 -30.74
N THR A 115 24.34 -26.57 -30.44
CA THR A 115 24.48 -28.03 -30.45
C THR A 115 23.47 -28.65 -29.47
N GLY A 116 22.48 -29.37 -30.00
CA GLY A 116 21.37 -29.93 -29.21
C GLY A 116 19.97 -29.43 -29.62
N GLY A 117 19.86 -28.61 -30.67
CA GLY A 117 18.56 -28.14 -31.19
C GLY A 117 17.93 -27.02 -30.38
N THR A 118 18.66 -26.46 -29.42
CA THR A 118 18.27 -25.27 -28.66
C THR A 118 18.75 -24.00 -29.35
N LEU A 119 18.02 -22.90 -29.20
CA LEU A 119 18.46 -21.59 -29.65
C LEU A 119 19.31 -20.95 -28.55
N ALA A 120 20.52 -20.53 -28.88
CA ALA A 120 21.38 -19.74 -28.01
C ALA A 120 21.50 -18.30 -28.53
N PRO A 121 21.64 -17.30 -27.66
CA PRO A 121 21.92 -15.93 -28.11
C PRO A 121 23.24 -15.87 -28.88
N VAL A 122 23.28 -15.09 -29.96
CA VAL A 122 24.53 -14.75 -30.66
C VAL A 122 25.50 -14.16 -29.64
N ARG A 123 26.68 -14.77 -29.52
CA ARG A 123 27.84 -14.19 -28.83
C ARG A 123 28.41 -13.08 -29.71
N ASP A 124 27.69 -11.97 -29.84
CA ASP A 124 28.31 -10.73 -30.28
C ASP A 124 29.09 -10.21 -29.08
N GLY A 125 30.37 -9.93 -29.28
CA GLY A 125 31.39 -9.60 -28.26
C GLY A 125 31.14 -8.33 -27.45
N TYR A 126 29.89 -7.91 -27.25
CA TYR A 126 29.51 -7.00 -26.18
C TYR A 126 29.48 -7.77 -24.86
N GLU A 127 30.65 -7.89 -24.25
CA GLU A 127 30.76 -8.01 -22.80
C GLU A 127 30.22 -6.70 -22.22
N GLY A 128 28.93 -6.71 -21.87
CA GLY A 128 28.36 -5.66 -21.05
C GLY A 128 29.19 -5.57 -19.79
N GLY A 129 30.06 -4.56 -19.71
CA GLY A 129 30.94 -4.28 -18.60
C GLY A 129 30.12 -3.94 -17.36
N SER A 130 29.62 -4.96 -16.69
CA SER A 130 29.69 -4.99 -15.24
C SER A 130 31.17 -5.12 -14.93
N ASP A 131 31.81 -3.98 -14.68
CA ASP A 131 33.20 -3.91 -14.28
C ASP A 131 33.45 -4.96 -13.17
N PRO A 132 34.34 -5.95 -13.39
CA PRO A 132 34.62 -6.99 -12.39
C PRO A 132 35.23 -6.42 -11.10
N ASP A 133 35.54 -5.12 -11.08
CA ASP A 133 36.17 -4.42 -9.98
C ASP A 133 35.19 -3.92 -8.88
N MET A 134 33.88 -3.89 -9.13
CA MET A 134 32.93 -3.40 -8.09
C MET A 134 32.76 -4.41 -6.94
N ASP A 135 32.72 -5.71 -7.24
CA ASP A 135 32.67 -6.75 -6.20
C ASP A 135 33.98 -6.87 -5.43
N GLU A 136 35.13 -6.66 -6.09
CA GLU A 136 36.45 -6.63 -5.46
C GLU A 136 36.65 -5.34 -4.63
N ALA A 137 36.15 -4.20 -5.09
CA ALA A 137 36.13 -2.94 -4.33
C ALA A 137 35.28 -3.04 -3.07
N LEU A 138 34.09 -3.65 -3.15
CA LEU A 138 33.24 -3.91 -1.99
C LEU A 138 33.87 -4.91 -1.02
N ARG A 139 34.60 -5.90 -1.52
CA ARG A 139 35.37 -6.85 -0.70
C ARG A 139 36.50 -6.13 0.05
N ARG A 140 37.28 -5.26 -0.60
CA ARG A 140 38.36 -4.47 0.04
C ARG A 140 37.84 -3.52 1.11
N ILE A 141 36.71 -2.85 0.87
CA ILE A 141 36.08 -1.95 1.87
C ILE A 141 35.65 -2.75 3.11
N ARG A 142 35.14 -3.97 2.91
CA ARG A 142 34.69 -4.84 4.02
C ARG A 142 35.87 -5.34 4.86
N THR A 143 36.96 -5.74 4.22
CA THR A 143 38.17 -6.23 4.91
C THR A 143 38.94 -5.09 5.59
N GLY A 144 39.00 -3.90 4.98
CA GLY A 144 39.62 -2.71 5.58
C GLY A 144 38.89 -2.20 6.83
N ARG A 145 37.56 -2.35 6.89
CA ARG A 145 36.77 -1.97 8.06
C ARG A 145 36.93 -2.94 9.24
N GLN A 146 37.29 -4.20 9.00
CA GLN A 146 37.53 -5.18 10.06
C GLN A 146 38.87 -4.97 10.79
N MET A 147 39.90 -4.45 10.10
CA MET A 147 41.22 -4.19 10.70
C MET A 147 41.27 -2.93 11.59
N ALA A 148 40.33 -2.00 11.44
CA ALA A 148 40.27 -0.77 12.24
C ALA A 148 39.51 -0.92 13.58
N VAL A 149 38.90 -2.08 13.84
CA VAL A 149 38.11 -2.35 15.05
C VAL A 149 38.87 -3.20 16.08
N THR A 150 40.06 -3.69 15.72
CA THR A 150 40.89 -4.56 16.57
C THR A 150 42.31 -4.00 16.81
N ALA A 151 42.51 -2.68 16.70
CA ALA A 151 43.74 -2.01 17.09
C ALA A 151 43.49 -1.11 18.31
#